data_AF-F8CPH6-F1
#
_entry.id   AF-F8CPH6-F1
#
_cell.length_a   1.000
_cell.length_b   1.000
_cell.length_c   1.000
_cell.angle_alpha   90.00
_cell.angle_beta   90.00
_cell.angle_gamma   90.00
#
_symmetry.space_group_name_H-M   'P 1'
#
loop_
_entity.id
_entity.type
_entity.pdbx_description
1 polymer ?
#
loop_
_entity_poly.entity_id
_entity_poly.type
_entity_poly.pdbx_seq_one_letter_code
_entity_poly.pdbx_strand_id
1 'polypeptide(L)'
;MTEQQYELEKLLRQLDDLHYIQTYGRVELPEAEYRQRLAKAEQKNAEVVTNIRELLATGVSLDFRTVNGHTPMMIAVPQNNVEVIQVLMEHGADIRAGSSYESPIHRAAEFGADRVVRFFIEQGISPRLKTEGGRSVLSAARASRHSKNVVPLLVEHLKQSRDQRGPPPKKVKELSEERVLQYLSGDAPAGVSPKTWEQLRAFMESVFVEEYSVTIDQLYESISEHGNTNGPLVFAIIGLIQTVSTREPKSKTLKKVSRNPFIHHGDLVVEGPLKVLSLLVTGSLTVKGKASNVQGCQLFVGGDFECDTFYTEGPVIIGGNLKASVVDASYNDYSLDVRGVLTADRLVVEKHQVLAGRFDVQERIEK
;
A
#
# COMPACT_ATOMS: atom_id res chain seq x y z
N MET A 1 34.30 9.44 -0.11
CA MET A 1 34.50 8.00 0.07
C MET A 1 35.87 7.64 -0.47
N THR A 2 36.58 6.71 0.17
CA THR A 2 37.82 6.12 -0.36
C THR A 2 37.51 5.08 -1.45
N GLU A 3 38.53 4.61 -2.17
CA GLU A 3 38.39 3.55 -3.17
C GLU A 3 37.82 2.25 -2.55
N GLN A 4 38.34 1.85 -1.38
CA GLN A 4 37.83 0.69 -0.65
C GLN A 4 36.37 0.85 -0.21
N GLN A 5 35.95 2.05 0.21
CA GLN A 5 34.56 2.31 0.57
C GLN A 5 33.63 2.24 -0.65
N TYR A 6 34.11 2.69 -1.82
CA TYR A 6 33.37 2.56 -3.07
C TYR A 6 33.23 1.10 -3.51
N GLU A 7 34.29 0.30 -3.38
CA GLU A 7 34.21 -1.13 -3.69
C GLU A 7 33.27 -1.87 -2.73
N LEU A 8 33.28 -1.52 -1.43
CA LEU A 8 32.33 -2.05 -0.47
C LEU A 8 30.88 -1.71 -0.86
N GLU A 9 30.58 -0.45 -1.17
CA GLU A 9 29.25 -0.05 -1.66
C GLU A 9 28.81 -0.90 -2.87
N LYS A 10 29.71 -1.09 -3.83
CA LYS A 10 29.44 -1.84 -5.04
C LYS A 10 29.15 -3.31 -4.74
N LEU A 11 29.94 -3.96 -3.88
CA LEU A 11 29.72 -5.35 -3.47
C LEU A 11 28.39 -5.52 -2.75
N LEU A 12 28.03 -4.63 -1.82
CA LEU A 12 26.74 -4.68 -1.12
C LEU A 12 25.54 -4.66 -2.08
N ARG A 13 25.66 -3.93 -3.20
CA ARG A 13 24.61 -3.84 -4.23
C ARG A 13 24.54 -5.04 -5.16
N GLN A 14 25.54 -5.92 -5.17
CA GLN A 14 25.58 -7.08 -6.05
C GLN A 14 24.82 -8.30 -5.51
N LEU A 15 24.50 -8.32 -4.21
CA LEU A 15 23.77 -9.44 -3.62
C LEU A 15 22.36 -9.56 -4.21
N ASP A 16 21.97 -10.78 -4.52
CA ASP A 16 20.62 -11.13 -4.96
C ASP A 16 19.70 -11.35 -3.75
N ASP A 17 18.45 -10.92 -3.85
CA ASP A 17 17.41 -11.28 -2.87
C ASP A 17 16.97 -12.74 -3.09
N LEU A 18 17.58 -13.65 -2.33
CA LEU A 18 17.25 -15.08 -2.39
C LEU A 18 15.80 -15.35 -1.97
N HIS A 19 15.24 -14.55 -1.06
CA HIS A 19 13.87 -14.73 -0.59
C HIS A 19 12.88 -14.41 -1.71
N TYR A 20 13.15 -13.37 -2.51
CA TYR A 20 12.38 -13.07 -3.71
C TYR A 20 12.38 -14.25 -4.69
N ILE A 21 13.56 -14.82 -4.98
CA ILE A 21 13.68 -15.97 -5.90
C ILE A 21 12.90 -17.17 -5.37
N GLN A 22 13.00 -17.46 -4.07
CA GLN A 22 12.29 -18.56 -3.43
C GLN A 22 10.77 -18.38 -3.43
N THR A 23 10.29 -17.15 -3.29
CA THR A 23 8.86 -16.83 -3.19
C THR A 23 8.19 -16.80 -4.55
N TYR A 24 8.77 -16.08 -5.52
CA TYR A 24 8.14 -15.86 -6.83
C TYR A 24 8.64 -16.85 -7.88
N GLY A 25 9.95 -17.14 -7.91
CA GLY A 25 10.53 -18.05 -8.89
C GLY A 25 9.97 -19.47 -8.80
N ARG A 26 9.62 -19.94 -7.60
CA ARG A 26 8.98 -21.25 -7.39
C ARG A 26 7.57 -21.34 -7.99
N VAL A 27 6.87 -20.22 -8.06
CA VAL A 27 5.49 -20.16 -8.58
C VAL A 27 5.48 -19.95 -10.09
N GLU A 28 6.42 -19.17 -10.62
CA GLU A 28 6.42 -18.72 -12.01
C GLU A 28 7.23 -19.60 -12.96
N LEU A 29 8.21 -20.36 -12.46
CA LEU A 29 9.16 -21.11 -13.29
C LEU A 29 8.98 -22.63 -13.14
N PRO A 30 9.33 -23.41 -14.18
CA PRO A 30 9.52 -24.86 -14.02
C PRO A 30 10.55 -25.17 -12.92
N GLU A 31 10.30 -26.22 -12.14
CA GLU A 31 11.11 -26.58 -10.95
C GLU A 31 12.63 -26.65 -11.23
N ALA A 32 13.04 -27.19 -12.39
CA ALA A 32 14.45 -27.29 -12.77
C ALA A 32 15.09 -25.91 -12.99
N GLU A 33 14.39 -24.99 -13.66
CA GLU A 33 14.85 -23.62 -13.92
C GLU A 33 14.89 -22.81 -12.62
N TYR A 34 13.86 -22.93 -11.78
CA TYR A 34 13.83 -22.34 -10.44
C TYR A 34 15.06 -22.76 -9.62
N ARG A 35 15.34 -24.07 -9.53
CA ARG A 35 16.50 -24.60 -8.78
C ARG A 35 17.82 -24.10 -9.33
N GLN A 36 17.97 -24.08 -10.66
CA GLN A 36 19.19 -23.57 -11.30
C GLN A 36 19.40 -22.08 -11.00
N ARG A 37 18.34 -21.27 -11.10
CA ARG A 37 18.37 -19.83 -10.79
C ARG A 37 18.73 -19.59 -9.32
N LEU A 38 18.12 -20.33 -8.40
CA LEU A 38 18.42 -20.23 -6.97
C LEU A 38 19.88 -20.60 -6.67
N ALA A 39 20.36 -21.74 -7.17
CA ALA A 39 21.74 -22.19 -6.93
C ALA A 39 22.79 -21.20 -7.46
N LYS A 40 22.54 -20.59 -8.63
CA LYS A 40 23.40 -19.54 -9.19
C LYS A 40 23.43 -18.29 -8.30
N ALA A 41 22.28 -17.86 -7.79
CA ALA A 41 22.20 -16.70 -6.89
C ALA A 41 22.84 -16.99 -5.53
N GLU A 42 22.68 -18.19 -4.98
CA GLU A 42 23.34 -18.64 -3.75
C GLU A 42 24.86 -18.64 -3.90
N GLN A 43 25.38 -19.21 -4.99
CA GLN A 43 26.82 -19.20 -5.29
C GLN A 43 27.37 -17.77 -5.41
N LYS A 44 26.69 -16.92 -6.18
CA LYS A 44 27.08 -15.52 -6.34
C LYS A 44 27.06 -14.78 -5.00
N ASN A 45 26.01 -14.95 -4.20
CA ASN A 45 25.93 -14.32 -2.89
C ASN A 45 27.06 -14.80 -1.96
N ALA A 46 27.37 -16.09 -1.93
CA ALA A 46 28.46 -16.62 -1.11
C ALA A 46 29.82 -16.01 -1.50
N GLU A 47 30.09 -15.87 -2.80
CA GLU A 47 31.30 -15.20 -3.31
C GLU A 47 31.33 -13.72 -2.91
N VAL A 48 30.23 -12.98 -3.14
CA VAL A 48 30.14 -11.55 -2.80
C VAL A 48 30.27 -11.33 -1.29
N VAL A 49 29.64 -12.15 -0.44
CA VAL A 49 29.79 -12.08 1.02
C VAL A 49 31.23 -12.36 1.44
N THR A 50 31.91 -13.32 0.81
CA THR A 50 33.33 -13.61 1.06
C THR A 50 34.19 -12.38 0.74
N ASN A 51 34.00 -11.77 -0.43
CA ASN A 51 34.71 -10.57 -0.84
C ASN A 51 34.44 -9.39 0.10
N ILE A 52 33.22 -9.25 0.61
CA ILE A 52 32.87 -8.26 1.63
C ILE A 52 33.65 -8.52 2.92
N ARG A 53 33.68 -9.76 3.42
CA ARG A 53 34.43 -10.11 4.63
C ARG A 53 35.93 -9.82 4.47
N GLU A 54 36.53 -10.22 3.35
CA GLU A 54 37.94 -9.96 3.06
C GLU A 54 38.24 -8.47 3.01
N LEU A 55 37.40 -7.68 2.34
CA LEU A 55 37.56 -6.24 2.26
C LEU A 55 37.45 -5.58 3.64
N LEU A 56 36.45 -5.97 4.45
CA LEU A 56 36.28 -5.44 5.82
C LEU A 56 37.45 -5.82 6.74
N ALA A 57 38.04 -7.01 6.56
CA ALA A 57 39.22 -7.44 7.31
C ALA A 57 40.45 -6.55 7.04
N THR A 58 40.48 -5.78 5.95
CA THR A 58 41.54 -4.77 5.71
C THR A 58 41.39 -3.49 6.54
N GLY A 59 40.31 -3.37 7.34
CA GLY A 59 40.06 -2.21 8.20
C GLY A 59 39.30 -1.07 7.51
N VAL A 60 38.51 -1.38 6.48
CA VAL A 60 37.68 -0.38 5.79
C VAL A 60 36.71 0.26 6.78
N SER A 61 36.82 1.57 6.96
CA SER A 61 35.89 2.31 7.82
C SER A 61 34.47 2.26 7.26
N LEU A 62 33.52 1.90 8.13
CA LEU A 62 32.08 1.88 7.86
C LEU A 62 31.40 3.23 8.16
N ASP A 63 32.15 4.21 8.68
CA ASP A 63 31.68 5.58 8.90
C ASP A 63 31.79 6.39 7.60
N PHE A 64 30.99 6.01 6.62
CA PHE A 64 30.81 6.80 5.40
C PHE A 64 29.36 6.86 4.98
N ARG A 65 29.10 7.82 4.09
CA ARG A 65 27.80 8.00 3.47
C ARG A 65 27.98 8.13 1.96
N THR A 66 27.06 7.52 1.22
CA THR A 66 26.93 7.76 -0.23
C THR A 66 26.49 9.20 -0.50
N VAL A 67 26.47 9.61 -1.76
CA VAL A 67 25.94 10.93 -2.19
C VAL A 67 24.50 11.14 -1.73
N ASN A 68 23.71 10.06 -1.60
CA ASN A 68 22.33 10.10 -1.12
C ASN A 68 22.23 9.99 0.41
N GLY A 69 23.35 10.06 1.14
CA GLY A 69 23.37 10.03 2.61
C GLY A 69 23.25 8.64 3.24
N HIS A 70 23.21 7.57 2.44
CA HIS A 70 23.07 6.19 2.95
C HIS A 70 24.35 5.67 3.60
N THR A 71 24.23 5.05 4.76
CA THR A 71 25.30 4.30 5.44
C THR A 71 25.47 2.91 4.81
N PRO A 72 26.58 2.17 5.06
CA PRO A 72 26.75 0.80 4.58
C PRO A 72 25.58 -0.12 4.96
N MET A 73 25.09 0.01 6.19
CA MET A 73 23.91 -0.71 6.69
C MET A 73 22.69 -0.44 5.80
N MET A 74 22.40 0.83 5.46
CA MET A 74 21.28 1.18 4.58
C MET A 74 21.44 0.68 3.14
N ILE A 75 22.67 0.51 2.65
CA ILE A 75 22.93 0.00 1.29
C ILE A 75 22.63 -1.49 1.18
N ALA A 76 22.86 -2.25 2.25
CA ALA A 76 22.76 -3.72 2.31
C ALA A 76 21.35 -4.24 2.59
N VAL A 77 20.50 -3.39 3.18
CA VAL A 77 19.13 -3.72 3.58
C VAL A 77 18.22 -4.15 2.42
N PRO A 78 18.19 -3.47 1.25
CA PRO A 78 17.28 -3.81 0.15
C PRO A 78 17.42 -5.24 -0.41
N GLN A 79 18.56 -5.90 -0.18
CA GLN A 79 18.84 -7.25 -0.66
C GLN A 79 18.25 -8.35 0.23
N ASN A 80 17.58 -7.96 1.33
CA ASN A 80 16.91 -8.87 2.26
C ASN A 80 17.81 -10.01 2.79
N ASN A 81 19.11 -9.74 2.85
CA ASN A 81 20.13 -10.72 3.22
C ASN A 81 20.60 -10.45 4.66
N VAL A 82 20.16 -11.30 5.60
CA VAL A 82 20.51 -11.15 7.03
C VAL A 82 22.00 -11.43 7.29
N GLU A 83 22.64 -12.29 6.48
CA GLU A 83 24.05 -12.62 6.67
C GLU A 83 24.94 -11.40 6.44
N VAL A 84 24.73 -10.63 5.37
CA VAL A 84 25.54 -9.42 5.13
C VAL A 84 25.31 -8.35 6.19
N ILE A 85 24.09 -8.26 6.73
CA ILE A 85 23.78 -7.37 7.85
C ILE A 85 24.58 -7.77 9.09
N GLN A 86 24.63 -9.07 9.40
CA GLN A 86 25.44 -9.60 10.50
C GLN A 86 26.94 -9.33 10.27
N VAL A 87 27.45 -9.56 9.06
CA VAL A 87 28.86 -9.25 8.70
C VAL A 87 29.19 -7.79 8.98
N LEU A 88 28.34 -6.86 8.57
CA LEU A 88 28.56 -5.44 8.82
C LEU A 88 28.55 -5.12 10.32
N MET A 89 27.65 -5.71 11.11
CA MET A 89 27.60 -5.53 12.56
C MET A 89 28.83 -6.09 13.27
N GLU A 90 29.33 -7.27 12.85
CA GLU A 90 30.57 -7.88 13.34
C GLU A 90 31.78 -6.95 13.17
N HIS A 91 31.77 -6.11 12.13
CA HIS A 91 32.81 -5.12 11.84
C HIS A 91 32.46 -3.70 12.34
N GLY A 92 31.48 -3.58 13.24
CA GLY A 92 31.18 -2.35 13.97
C GLY A 92 30.18 -1.41 13.29
N ALA A 93 29.48 -1.82 12.23
CA ALA A 93 28.37 -1.02 11.72
C ALA A 93 27.23 -0.96 12.74
N ASP A 94 26.80 0.25 13.06
CA ASP A 94 25.61 0.44 13.89
C ASP A 94 24.33 0.19 13.08
N ILE A 95 23.54 -0.77 13.55
CA ILE A 95 22.22 -1.16 13.02
C ILE A 95 21.21 0.00 13.07
N ARG A 96 21.44 1.03 13.89
CA ARG A 96 20.62 2.23 14.00
C ARG A 96 21.14 3.42 13.18
N ALA A 97 22.33 3.31 12.58
CA ALA A 97 22.95 4.41 11.83
C ALA A 97 22.20 4.68 10.52
N GLY A 98 21.31 5.67 10.58
CA GLY A 98 20.50 6.17 9.46
C GLY A 98 20.93 7.54 8.94
N SER A 99 20.12 8.12 8.08
CA SER A 99 20.12 9.55 7.76
C SER A 99 19.08 10.30 8.61
N SER A 100 19.05 11.63 8.55
CA SER A 100 17.99 12.43 9.20
C SER A 100 16.58 12.09 8.72
N TYR A 101 16.46 11.53 7.51
CA TYR A 101 15.18 11.24 6.88
C TYR A 101 14.73 9.79 7.06
N GLU A 102 15.66 8.85 7.29
CA GLU A 102 15.38 7.42 7.24
C GLU A 102 16.42 6.62 8.03
N SER A 103 15.96 5.67 8.86
CA SER A 103 16.82 4.67 9.51
C SER A 103 16.81 3.34 8.76
N PRO A 104 17.79 2.42 9.01
CA PRO A 104 17.87 1.16 8.28
C PRO A 104 16.56 0.33 8.30
N ILE A 105 15.82 0.31 9.41
CA ILE A 105 14.55 -0.42 9.50
C ILE A 105 13.43 0.20 8.65
N HIS A 106 13.38 1.52 8.50
CA HIS A 106 12.42 2.17 7.59
C HIS A 106 12.68 1.78 6.15
N ARG A 107 13.97 1.73 5.79
CA ARG A 107 14.40 1.30 4.46
C ARG A 107 14.09 -0.16 4.22
N ALA A 108 14.33 -1.02 5.21
CA ALA A 108 13.99 -2.43 5.12
C ALA A 108 12.49 -2.60 4.89
N ALA A 109 11.70 -1.81 5.60
CA ALA A 109 10.27 -1.81 5.48
C ALA A 109 9.80 -1.33 4.10
N GLU A 110 10.33 -0.22 3.59
CA GLU A 110 10.00 0.34 2.27
C GLU A 110 10.40 -0.58 1.11
N PHE A 111 11.54 -1.28 1.21
CA PHE A 111 12.01 -2.18 0.16
C PHE A 111 11.45 -3.60 0.28
N GLY A 112 10.59 -3.88 1.26
CA GLY A 112 10.01 -5.21 1.44
C GLY A 112 10.96 -6.26 2.00
N ALA A 113 12.07 -5.85 2.62
CA ALA A 113 13.08 -6.73 3.19
C ALA A 113 12.62 -7.32 4.54
N ASP A 114 11.58 -8.15 4.50
CA ASP A 114 10.89 -8.74 5.65
C ASP A 114 11.79 -9.55 6.59
N ARG A 115 12.80 -10.26 6.06
CA ARG A 115 13.77 -11.00 6.88
C ARG A 115 14.66 -10.06 7.66
N VAL A 116 15.09 -8.97 7.03
CA VAL A 116 15.90 -7.92 7.67
C VAL A 116 15.07 -7.13 8.69
N VAL A 117 13.80 -6.79 8.38
CA VAL A 117 12.89 -6.17 9.35
C VAL A 117 12.72 -7.05 10.59
N ARG A 118 12.47 -8.35 10.40
CA ARG A 118 12.36 -9.32 11.50
C ARG A 118 13.63 -9.35 12.34
N PHE A 119 14.78 -9.51 11.69
CA PHE A 119 16.08 -9.52 12.36
C PHE A 119 16.32 -8.23 13.16
N PHE A 120 16.01 -7.07 12.60
CA PHE A 120 16.14 -5.78 13.29
C PHE A 120 15.28 -5.70 14.56
N ILE A 121 14.04 -6.19 14.51
CA ILE A 121 13.16 -6.27 15.68
C ILE A 121 13.73 -7.25 16.72
N GLU A 122 14.26 -8.40 16.29
CA GLU A 122 14.93 -9.37 17.16
C GLU A 122 16.20 -8.80 17.83
N GLN A 123 16.90 -7.87 17.16
CA GLN A 123 18.01 -7.10 17.74
C GLN A 123 17.56 -5.92 18.64
N GLY A 124 16.27 -5.86 18.98
CA GLY A 124 15.70 -4.87 19.89
C GLY A 124 15.46 -3.49 19.27
N ILE A 125 15.41 -3.38 17.93
CA ILE A 125 14.90 -2.15 17.30
C ILE A 125 13.39 -2.13 17.44
N SER A 126 12.85 -1.06 18.04
CA SER A 126 11.40 -0.91 18.17
C SER A 126 10.74 -0.82 16.79
N PRO A 127 9.69 -1.61 16.49
CA PRO A 127 8.90 -1.46 15.26
C PRO A 127 8.11 -0.15 15.25
N ARG A 128 8.02 0.57 16.37
CA ARG A 128 7.38 1.90 16.51
C ARG A 128 8.35 3.05 16.26
N LEU A 129 9.59 2.77 15.85
CA LEU A 129 10.58 3.81 15.57
C LEU A 129 10.00 4.81 14.55
N LYS A 130 10.18 6.10 14.84
CA LYS A 130 9.79 7.19 13.94
C LYS A 130 11.01 7.96 13.48
N THR A 131 11.00 8.43 12.24
CA THR A 131 11.97 9.40 11.74
C THR A 131 11.71 10.77 12.39
N GLU A 132 12.63 11.73 12.19
CA GLU A 132 12.43 13.12 12.65
C GLU A 132 11.15 13.75 12.08
N GLY A 133 10.78 13.36 10.85
CA GLY A 133 9.53 13.78 10.19
C GLY A 133 8.28 13.03 10.66
N GLY A 134 8.40 12.13 11.64
CA GLY A 134 7.27 11.39 12.22
C GLY A 134 6.78 10.20 11.39
N ARG A 135 7.47 9.84 10.29
CA ARG A 135 7.21 8.61 9.51
C ARG A 135 7.53 7.40 10.39
N SER A 136 6.59 6.50 10.60
CA SER A 136 6.82 5.22 11.29
C SER A 136 7.32 4.14 10.32
N VAL A 137 7.91 3.08 10.85
CA VAL A 137 8.29 1.89 10.07
C VAL A 137 7.09 1.30 9.32
N LEU A 138 5.92 1.21 9.95
CA LEU A 138 4.71 0.70 9.31
C LEU A 138 4.22 1.62 8.19
N SER A 139 4.25 2.94 8.39
CA SER A 139 3.89 3.90 7.34
C SER A 139 4.86 3.84 6.15
N ALA A 140 6.15 3.53 6.40
CA ALA A 140 7.13 3.34 5.35
C ALA A 140 6.83 2.08 4.51
N ALA A 141 6.45 0.98 5.16
CA ALA A 141 6.01 -0.23 4.48
C ALA A 141 4.77 0.03 3.60
N ARG A 142 3.72 0.63 4.18
CA ARG A 142 2.44 0.93 3.52
C ARG A 142 2.59 1.76 2.24
N ALA A 143 3.45 2.78 2.29
CA ALA A 143 3.70 3.64 1.13
C ALA A 143 4.44 2.95 -0.04
N SER A 144 4.85 1.68 0.12
CA SER A 144 5.59 0.94 -0.92
C SER A 144 4.88 -0.33 -1.36
N ARG A 145 4.78 -0.47 -2.68
CA ARG A 145 4.27 -1.67 -3.35
C ARG A 145 5.10 -2.94 -3.11
N HIS A 146 6.33 -2.81 -2.60
CA HIS A 146 7.25 -3.92 -2.39
C HIS A 146 7.05 -4.58 -1.01
N SER A 147 6.30 -3.96 -0.11
CA SER A 147 6.24 -4.29 1.32
C SER A 147 5.11 -5.24 1.71
N LYS A 148 4.54 -5.98 0.76
CA LYS A 148 3.34 -6.82 0.96
C LYS A 148 3.48 -7.79 2.15
N ASN A 149 4.68 -8.33 2.38
CA ASN A 149 4.96 -9.25 3.49
C ASN A 149 5.42 -8.53 4.78
N VAL A 150 5.91 -7.29 4.66
CA VAL A 150 6.37 -6.49 5.81
C VAL A 150 5.19 -5.92 6.59
N VAL A 151 4.15 -5.40 5.92
CA VAL A 151 2.98 -4.82 6.59
C VAL A 151 2.35 -5.78 7.60
N PRO A 152 1.98 -7.03 7.23
CA PRO A 152 1.43 -7.97 8.20
C PRO A 152 2.43 -8.33 9.30
N LEU A 153 3.72 -8.49 8.97
CA LEU A 153 4.77 -8.76 9.96
C LEU A 153 4.85 -7.65 11.03
N LEU A 154 4.87 -6.39 10.60
CA LEU A 154 4.92 -5.25 11.52
C LEU A 154 3.63 -5.15 12.34
N VAL A 155 2.46 -5.34 11.73
CA VAL A 155 1.17 -5.31 12.43
C VAL A 155 1.15 -6.35 13.56
N GLU A 156 1.62 -7.58 13.33
CA GLU A 156 1.70 -8.61 14.37
C GLU A 156 2.59 -8.20 15.54
N HIS A 157 3.78 -7.68 15.28
CA HIS A 157 4.68 -7.19 16.35
C HIS A 157 4.11 -5.96 17.09
N LEU A 158 3.39 -5.07 16.39
CA LEU A 158 2.77 -3.88 16.98
C LEU A 158 1.54 -4.23 17.82
N LYS A 159 0.78 -5.27 17.46
CA LYS A 159 -0.32 -5.80 18.28
C LYS A 159 0.19 -6.34 19.63
N GLN A 160 1.34 -7.00 19.63
CA GLN A 160 1.97 -7.54 20.85
C GLN A 160 2.50 -6.46 21.79
N SER A 161 2.80 -5.27 21.27
CA SER A 161 3.36 -4.13 21.99
C SER A 161 2.40 -2.94 22.01
N ARG A 162 1.10 -3.22 22.13
CA ARG A 162 0.04 -2.19 22.04
C ARG A 162 0.07 -1.21 23.21
N ASP A 163 0.50 -1.69 24.37
CA ASP A 163 0.76 -0.94 25.60
C ASP A 163 1.93 0.06 25.46
N GLN A 164 2.84 -0.17 24.52
CA GLN A 164 3.97 0.72 24.22
C GLN A 164 3.61 1.88 23.27
N ARG A 165 2.33 2.06 22.93
CA ARG A 165 1.89 3.24 22.17
C ARG A 165 2.21 4.51 22.97
N GLY A 166 2.46 5.60 22.25
CA GLY A 166 2.49 6.93 22.86
C GLY A 166 1.16 7.25 23.55
N PRO A 167 1.12 8.32 24.36
CA PRO A 167 -0.13 8.73 25.00
C PRO A 167 -1.20 9.06 23.94
N PRO A 168 -2.49 8.86 24.25
CA PRO A 168 -3.57 9.23 23.36
C PRO A 168 -3.48 10.71 22.92
N PRO A 169 -3.83 11.04 21.66
CA PRO A 169 -3.79 12.41 21.19
C PRO A 169 -4.79 13.27 21.98
N LYS A 170 -4.41 14.52 22.29
CA LYS A 170 -5.30 15.49 22.98
C LYS A 170 -6.59 15.77 22.19
N LYS A 171 -6.51 15.71 20.86
CA LYS A 171 -7.63 15.89 19.95
C LYS A 171 -7.81 14.61 19.15
N VAL A 172 -8.97 13.99 19.35
CA VAL A 172 -9.40 12.84 18.56
C VAL A 172 -9.74 13.33 17.15
N LYS A 173 -9.27 12.62 16.13
CA LYS A 173 -9.53 12.92 14.72
C LYS A 173 -10.93 12.41 14.29
N GLU A 174 -11.15 12.30 12.99
CA GLU A 174 -12.45 11.99 12.38
C GLU A 174 -12.95 10.59 12.77
N LEU A 175 -12.06 9.60 12.84
CA LEU A 175 -12.36 8.21 13.17
C LEU A 175 -11.51 7.80 14.38
N SER A 176 -12.14 7.50 15.52
CA SER A 176 -11.47 7.01 16.73
C SER A 176 -11.52 5.49 16.84
N GLU A 177 -10.48 4.86 17.41
CA GLU A 177 -10.47 3.43 17.72
C GLU A 177 -11.71 3.02 18.52
N GLU A 178 -12.09 3.78 19.56
CA GLU A 178 -13.27 3.51 20.40
C GLU A 178 -14.57 3.41 19.59
N ARG A 179 -14.96 4.47 18.87
CA ARG A 179 -16.20 4.47 18.06
C ARG A 179 -16.19 3.42 16.96
N VAL A 180 -15.03 3.16 16.36
CA VAL A 180 -14.89 2.12 15.33
C VAL A 180 -15.08 0.73 15.93
N LEU A 181 -14.45 0.43 17.06
CA LEU A 181 -14.62 -0.85 17.74
C LEU A 181 -16.05 -1.04 18.25
N GLN A 182 -16.69 0.02 18.73
CA GLN A 182 -18.11 -0.02 19.10
C GLN A 182 -18.99 -0.42 17.89
N TYR A 183 -18.78 0.21 16.73
CA TYR A 183 -19.48 -0.15 15.50
C TYR A 183 -19.24 -1.61 15.07
N LEU A 184 -17.98 -2.05 15.13
CA LEU A 184 -17.57 -3.40 14.70
C LEU A 184 -17.93 -4.52 15.69
N SER A 185 -18.32 -4.18 16.91
CA SER A 185 -18.84 -5.11 17.92
C SER A 185 -20.28 -5.54 17.64
N GLY A 186 -21.00 -4.79 16.81
CA GLY A 186 -22.35 -5.12 16.37
C GLY A 186 -22.39 -6.13 15.23
N ASP A 187 -23.61 -6.43 14.80
CA ASP A 187 -23.88 -7.28 13.65
C ASP A 187 -23.47 -6.61 12.33
N ALA A 188 -23.07 -7.44 11.36
CA ALA A 188 -22.74 -6.95 10.03
C ALA A 188 -23.96 -6.26 9.39
N PRO A 189 -23.79 -5.04 8.82
CA PRO A 189 -24.86 -4.37 8.10
C PRO A 189 -25.40 -5.18 6.93
N ALA A 190 -26.63 -4.88 6.51
CA ALA A 190 -27.27 -5.56 5.38
C ALA A 190 -26.40 -5.50 4.11
N GLY A 191 -26.19 -6.67 3.51
CA GLY A 191 -25.38 -6.83 2.29
C GLY A 191 -23.87 -6.82 2.52
N VAL A 192 -23.39 -6.78 3.77
CA VAL A 192 -21.99 -7.07 4.12
C VAL A 192 -21.91 -8.51 4.59
N SER A 193 -21.12 -9.34 3.90
CA SER A 193 -20.97 -10.75 4.29
C SER A 193 -20.22 -10.90 5.63
N PRO A 194 -20.43 -11.98 6.39
CA PRO A 194 -19.67 -12.24 7.63
C PRO A 194 -18.15 -12.23 7.41
N LYS A 195 -17.69 -12.80 6.29
CA LYS A 195 -16.28 -12.80 5.89
C LYS A 195 -15.75 -11.37 5.67
N THR A 196 -16.51 -10.54 4.96
CA THR A 196 -16.16 -9.12 4.73
C THR A 196 -16.15 -8.34 6.04
N TRP A 197 -17.07 -8.64 6.95
CA TRP A 197 -17.13 -8.00 8.27
C TRP A 197 -15.91 -8.34 9.14
N GLU A 198 -15.48 -9.59 9.12
CA GLU A 198 -14.24 -10.03 9.79
C GLU A 198 -13.00 -9.40 9.15
N GLN A 199 -12.96 -9.31 7.81
CA GLN A 199 -11.91 -8.59 7.09
C GLN A 199 -11.85 -7.11 7.48
N LEU A 200 -13.00 -6.45 7.62
CA LEU A 200 -13.08 -5.06 8.06
C LEU A 200 -12.55 -4.90 9.49
N ARG A 201 -12.86 -5.84 10.40
CA ARG A 201 -12.30 -5.85 11.75
C ARG A 201 -10.78 -5.95 11.74
N ALA A 202 -10.23 -6.95 11.05
CA ALA A 202 -8.78 -7.12 10.95
C ALA A 202 -8.10 -5.90 10.31
N PHE A 203 -8.73 -5.32 9.28
CA PHE A 203 -8.27 -4.10 8.63
C PHE A 203 -8.23 -2.92 9.60
N MET A 204 -9.33 -2.61 10.29
CA MET A 204 -9.38 -1.48 11.22
C MET A 204 -8.49 -1.68 12.46
N GLU A 205 -8.35 -2.91 12.95
CA GLU A 205 -7.34 -3.24 13.96
C GLU A 205 -5.93 -2.88 13.47
N SER A 206 -5.59 -3.24 12.22
CA SER A 206 -4.30 -2.90 11.61
C SER A 206 -4.09 -1.40 11.47
N VAL A 207 -5.14 -0.61 11.28
CA VAL A 207 -5.07 0.86 11.20
C VAL A 207 -4.72 1.45 12.58
N PHE A 208 -5.31 0.91 13.65
CA PHE A 208 -5.16 1.44 15.00
C PHE A 208 -3.99 0.84 15.80
N VAL A 209 -3.15 -0.03 15.23
CA VAL A 209 -1.97 -0.57 15.95
C VAL A 209 -0.97 0.52 16.38
N GLU A 210 -0.90 1.65 15.67
CA GLU A 210 -0.06 2.80 16.01
C GLU A 210 -0.84 4.04 16.44
N GLU A 211 -2.10 4.17 15.99
CA GLU A 211 -2.89 5.38 16.12
C GLU A 211 -4.13 5.13 17.00
N TYR A 212 -4.56 6.13 17.76
CA TYR A 212 -5.85 6.09 18.47
C TYR A 212 -6.99 6.68 17.65
N SER A 213 -6.65 7.49 16.65
CA SER A 213 -7.61 8.08 15.71
C SER A 213 -6.93 8.52 14.42
N VAL A 214 -7.67 8.48 13.32
CA VAL A 214 -7.23 8.84 11.96
C VAL A 214 -8.23 9.80 11.30
N THR A 215 -7.77 10.62 10.34
CA THR A 215 -8.69 11.27 9.39
C THR A 215 -9.09 10.29 8.29
N ILE A 216 -10.16 10.56 7.56
CA ILE A 216 -10.56 9.77 6.38
C ILE A 216 -9.44 9.81 5.33
N ASP A 217 -8.79 10.96 5.16
CA ASP A 217 -7.64 11.14 4.27
C ASP A 217 -6.46 10.23 4.67
N GLN A 218 -6.17 10.08 5.96
CA GLN A 218 -5.14 9.14 6.45
C GLN A 218 -5.54 7.67 6.27
N LEU A 219 -6.83 7.37 6.39
CA LEU A 219 -7.35 6.02 6.16
C LEU A 219 -7.27 5.61 4.69
N TYR A 220 -7.43 6.56 3.76
CA TYR A 220 -7.46 6.29 2.31
C TYR A 220 -6.22 5.55 1.81
N GLU A 221 -5.02 5.88 2.31
CA GLU A 221 -3.80 5.17 1.90
C GLU A 221 -3.87 3.66 2.24
N SER A 222 -4.48 3.29 3.36
CA SER A 222 -4.71 1.89 3.70
C SER A 222 -5.82 1.26 2.83
N ILE A 223 -6.81 2.05 2.39
CA ILE A 223 -7.88 1.58 1.49
C ILE A 223 -7.31 1.30 0.09
N SER A 224 -6.47 2.20 -0.44
CA SER A 224 -5.91 2.11 -1.80
C SER A 224 -5.07 0.84 -1.99
N GLU A 225 -4.35 0.40 -0.96
CA GLU A 225 -3.62 -0.88 -0.93
C GLU A 225 -4.54 -2.10 -1.15
N HIS A 226 -5.79 -2.05 -0.69
CA HIS A 226 -6.73 -3.18 -0.72
C HIS A 226 -7.74 -3.07 -1.87
N GLY A 227 -8.03 -1.86 -2.33
CA GLY A 227 -9.13 -1.60 -3.26
C GLY A 227 -8.93 -2.13 -4.67
N ASN A 228 -7.73 -2.56 -5.03
CA ASN A 228 -7.49 -3.24 -6.31
C ASN A 228 -8.05 -4.68 -6.35
N THR A 229 -8.31 -5.31 -5.19
CA THR A 229 -8.64 -6.75 -5.13
C THR A 229 -9.82 -7.11 -4.23
N ASN A 230 -10.42 -6.14 -3.52
CA ASN A 230 -11.50 -6.42 -2.57
C ASN A 230 -12.57 -5.31 -2.51
N GLY A 231 -13.39 -5.22 -3.56
CA GLY A 231 -14.56 -4.32 -3.63
C GLY A 231 -15.48 -4.39 -2.40
N PRO A 232 -15.91 -5.58 -1.95
CA PRO A 232 -16.73 -5.73 -0.74
C PRO A 232 -16.14 -5.07 0.51
N LEU A 233 -14.82 -5.20 0.73
CA LEU A 233 -14.15 -4.55 1.85
C LEU A 233 -14.16 -3.02 1.71
N VAL A 234 -13.88 -2.48 0.52
CA VAL A 234 -13.94 -1.04 0.27
C VAL A 234 -15.33 -0.49 0.57
N PHE A 235 -16.39 -1.16 0.14
CA PHE A 235 -17.77 -0.77 0.46
C PHE A 235 -18.04 -0.78 1.96
N ALA A 236 -17.59 -1.81 2.66
CA ALA A 236 -17.73 -1.90 4.11
C ALA A 236 -16.97 -0.76 4.83
N ILE A 237 -15.79 -0.38 4.33
CA ILE A 237 -15.03 0.77 4.84
C ILE A 237 -15.77 2.09 4.60
N ILE A 238 -16.34 2.31 3.41
CA ILE A 238 -17.12 3.52 3.11
C ILE A 238 -18.36 3.60 4.02
N GLY A 239 -19.09 2.50 4.20
CA GLY A 239 -20.23 2.44 5.12
C GLY A 239 -19.84 2.73 6.57
N LEU A 240 -18.68 2.22 7.02
CA LEU A 240 -18.11 2.56 8.32
C LEU A 240 -17.81 4.06 8.42
N ILE A 241 -17.17 4.65 7.41
CA ILE A 241 -16.87 6.09 7.40
C ILE A 241 -18.15 6.91 7.53
N GLN A 242 -19.18 6.60 6.73
CA GLN A 242 -20.48 7.27 6.77
C GLN A 242 -21.18 7.15 8.14
N THR A 243 -20.97 6.06 8.86
CA THR A 243 -21.63 5.80 10.14
C THR A 243 -20.85 6.37 11.33
N VAL A 244 -19.53 6.27 11.30
CA VAL A 244 -18.66 6.43 12.48
C VAL A 244 -17.88 7.75 12.48
N SER A 245 -17.71 8.42 11.34
CA SER A 245 -16.97 9.68 11.27
C SER A 245 -17.58 10.77 12.17
N THR A 246 -16.75 11.61 12.82
CA THR A 246 -17.21 12.90 13.40
C THR A 246 -17.33 14.01 12.35
N ARG A 247 -16.61 13.91 11.23
CA ARG A 247 -16.74 14.84 10.11
C ARG A 247 -18.05 14.55 9.42
N GLU A 248 -18.99 15.50 9.44
CA GLU A 248 -20.25 15.37 8.72
C GLU A 248 -20.03 15.33 7.20
N PRO A 249 -20.82 14.54 6.45
CA PRO A 249 -20.79 14.56 4.99
C PRO A 249 -21.30 15.91 4.48
N LYS A 250 -20.63 16.47 3.47
CA LYS A 250 -21.01 17.77 2.88
C LYS A 250 -20.97 17.70 1.38
N SER A 251 -22.07 18.03 0.71
CA SER A 251 -22.09 18.12 -0.75
C SER A 251 -21.20 19.28 -1.23
N LYS A 252 -20.45 19.06 -2.31
CA LYS A 252 -19.50 20.03 -2.86
C LYS A 252 -19.55 20.07 -4.38
N THR A 253 -19.53 21.28 -4.94
CA THR A 253 -19.39 21.49 -6.39
C THR A 253 -18.01 22.06 -6.71
N LEU A 254 -17.34 21.50 -7.72
CA LEU A 254 -16.01 21.89 -8.18
C LEU A 254 -16.00 22.13 -9.69
N LYS A 255 -15.24 23.14 -10.14
CA LYS A 255 -14.93 23.30 -11.57
C LYS A 255 -13.96 22.23 -12.09
N LYS A 256 -13.01 21.82 -11.24
CA LYS A 256 -12.02 20.77 -11.51
C LYS A 256 -11.50 20.18 -10.21
N VAL A 257 -11.05 18.93 -10.26
CA VAL A 257 -10.28 18.30 -9.19
C VAL A 257 -8.79 18.55 -9.46
N SER A 258 -8.09 19.21 -8.54
CA SER A 258 -6.68 19.60 -8.72
C SER A 258 -5.70 18.99 -7.72
N ARG A 259 -6.20 18.29 -6.69
CA ARG A 259 -5.36 17.58 -5.72
C ARG A 259 -5.34 16.10 -6.09
N ASN A 260 -4.23 15.44 -5.77
CA ASN A 260 -4.08 14.00 -5.92
C ASN A 260 -3.31 13.44 -4.71
N PRO A 261 -3.85 12.43 -3.99
CA PRO A 261 -5.23 11.94 -4.08
C PRO A 261 -6.26 13.01 -3.69
N PHE A 262 -7.52 12.84 -4.12
CA PHE A 262 -8.64 13.68 -3.66
C PHE A 262 -9.66 12.84 -2.91
N ILE A 263 -9.88 13.17 -1.64
CA ILE A 263 -10.80 12.48 -0.75
C ILE A 263 -11.92 13.44 -0.37
N HIS A 264 -13.17 13.00 -0.57
CA HIS A 264 -14.35 13.78 -0.25
C HIS A 264 -15.36 12.95 0.53
N HIS A 265 -15.77 13.49 1.68
CA HIS A 265 -16.84 12.91 2.48
C HIS A 265 -18.15 13.65 2.24
N GLY A 266 -19.08 13.01 1.54
CA GLY A 266 -20.31 13.61 1.00
C GLY A 266 -20.40 13.49 -0.52
N ASP A 267 -21.36 14.18 -1.12
CA ASP A 267 -21.59 14.15 -2.57
C ASP A 267 -20.70 15.15 -3.31
N LEU A 268 -20.19 14.76 -4.48
CA LEU A 268 -19.32 15.60 -5.29
C LEU A 268 -19.91 15.84 -6.68
N VAL A 269 -20.01 17.12 -7.06
CA VAL A 269 -20.32 17.53 -8.43
C VAL A 269 -19.09 18.16 -9.06
N VAL A 270 -18.69 17.69 -10.24
CA VAL A 270 -17.62 18.29 -11.06
C VAL A 270 -18.25 18.89 -12.31
N GLU A 271 -18.11 20.20 -12.52
CA GLU A 271 -18.80 20.93 -13.59
C GLU A 271 -18.16 20.81 -14.98
N GLY A 272 -17.10 20.00 -15.11
CA GLY A 272 -16.38 19.80 -16.36
C GLY A 272 -15.77 18.40 -16.43
N PRO A 273 -14.94 18.12 -17.44
CA PRO A 273 -14.34 16.81 -17.59
C PRO A 273 -13.46 16.46 -16.40
N LEU A 274 -13.52 15.20 -15.96
CA LEU A 274 -12.77 14.68 -14.83
C LEU A 274 -11.74 13.65 -15.31
N LYS A 275 -10.46 13.91 -15.06
CA LYS A 275 -9.41 12.89 -15.14
C LYS A 275 -9.05 12.46 -13.73
N VAL A 276 -9.33 11.21 -13.39
CA VAL A 276 -9.10 10.63 -12.06
C VAL A 276 -7.66 10.14 -11.94
N LEU A 277 -6.93 10.68 -10.96
CA LEU A 277 -5.56 10.30 -10.62
C LEU A 277 -5.44 9.59 -9.24
N SER A 278 -6.53 9.60 -8.46
CA SER A 278 -6.90 8.77 -7.30
C SER A 278 -7.98 9.51 -6.51
N LEU A 279 -9.20 8.97 -6.44
CA LEU A 279 -10.39 9.66 -5.95
C LEU A 279 -11.24 8.75 -5.04
N LEU A 280 -11.56 9.23 -3.84
CA LEU A 280 -12.60 8.66 -2.98
C LEU A 280 -13.71 9.70 -2.77
N VAL A 281 -14.95 9.32 -3.08
CA VAL A 281 -16.16 10.06 -2.75
C VAL A 281 -17.04 9.13 -1.92
N THR A 282 -17.29 9.46 -0.65
CA THR A 282 -18.13 8.58 0.18
C THR A 282 -19.62 8.68 -0.17
N GLY A 283 -20.07 9.77 -0.80
CA GLY A 283 -21.43 9.93 -1.32
C GLY A 283 -21.51 9.64 -2.82
N SER A 284 -22.41 10.32 -3.51
CA SER A 284 -22.56 10.23 -4.97
C SER A 284 -21.59 11.16 -5.71
N LEU A 285 -21.17 10.76 -6.91
CA LEU A 285 -20.33 11.54 -7.81
C LEU A 285 -21.12 11.89 -9.08
N THR A 286 -21.17 13.18 -9.42
CA THR A 286 -21.72 13.64 -10.69
C THR A 286 -20.67 14.42 -11.46
N VAL A 287 -20.36 14.02 -12.69
CA VAL A 287 -19.45 14.73 -13.58
C VAL A 287 -20.25 15.27 -14.77
N LYS A 288 -20.35 16.59 -14.88
CA LYS A 288 -20.98 17.26 -16.04
C LYS A 288 -20.00 17.26 -17.21
N GLY A 289 -19.87 16.10 -17.85
CA GLY A 289 -18.90 15.89 -18.92
C GLY A 289 -18.34 14.47 -18.93
N LYS A 290 -17.23 14.32 -19.65
CA LYS A 290 -16.49 13.06 -19.74
C LYS A 290 -15.70 12.80 -18.45
N ALA A 291 -15.73 11.57 -17.98
CA ALA A 291 -14.86 11.11 -16.91
C ALA A 291 -13.89 10.05 -17.45
N SER A 292 -12.63 10.11 -17.02
CA SER A 292 -11.64 9.07 -17.29
C SER A 292 -10.88 8.68 -16.03
N ASN A 293 -10.64 7.39 -15.86
CA ASN A 293 -9.81 6.83 -14.80
C ASN A 293 -8.52 6.25 -15.40
N VAL A 294 -7.38 6.77 -14.93
CA VAL A 294 -6.06 6.43 -15.47
C VAL A 294 -5.58 5.10 -14.90
N GLN A 295 -4.85 4.34 -15.70
CA GLN A 295 -4.21 3.11 -15.29
C GLN A 295 -3.52 3.23 -13.90
N GLY A 296 -3.83 2.29 -13.01
CA GLY A 296 -3.26 2.21 -11.66
C GLY A 296 -3.81 3.21 -10.64
N CYS A 297 -4.70 4.13 -11.04
CA CYS A 297 -5.33 5.10 -10.15
C CYS A 297 -6.71 4.62 -9.70
N GLN A 298 -7.02 4.71 -8.41
CA GLN A 298 -8.29 4.21 -7.86
C GLN A 298 -9.43 5.23 -8.02
N LEU A 299 -10.64 4.74 -8.36
CA LEU A 299 -11.88 5.52 -8.26
C LEU A 299 -12.87 4.79 -7.35
N PHE A 300 -13.15 5.35 -6.17
CA PHE A 300 -14.11 4.81 -5.22
C PHE A 300 -15.26 5.78 -5.01
N VAL A 301 -16.49 5.34 -5.28
CA VAL A 301 -17.72 6.10 -5.11
C VAL A 301 -18.66 5.31 -4.21
N GLY A 302 -19.08 5.89 -3.09
CA GLY A 302 -19.97 5.23 -2.14
C GLY A 302 -21.44 5.17 -2.58
N GLY A 303 -21.89 6.18 -3.31
CA GLY A 303 -23.23 6.29 -3.87
C GLY A 303 -23.27 6.06 -5.38
N ASP A 304 -24.14 6.81 -6.05
CA ASP A 304 -24.29 6.76 -7.51
C ASP A 304 -23.16 7.52 -8.21
N PHE A 305 -22.79 7.07 -9.42
CA PHE A 305 -21.89 7.78 -10.31
C PHE A 305 -22.58 8.10 -11.64
N GLU A 306 -22.72 9.39 -11.95
CA GLU A 306 -23.28 9.87 -13.21
C GLU A 306 -22.26 10.72 -14.00
N CYS A 307 -22.12 10.46 -15.30
CA CYS A 307 -21.34 11.27 -16.23
C CYS A 307 -21.83 11.12 -17.67
N ASP A 308 -21.33 11.94 -18.60
CA ASP A 308 -21.72 11.83 -20.01
C ASP A 308 -21.16 10.55 -20.64
N THR A 309 -19.85 10.34 -20.49
CA THR A 309 -19.13 9.15 -20.95
C THR A 309 -18.05 8.80 -19.93
N PHE A 310 -17.84 7.51 -19.70
CA PHE A 310 -16.83 7.01 -18.78
C PHE A 310 -15.81 6.13 -19.49
N TYR A 311 -14.53 6.43 -19.31
CA TYR A 311 -13.42 5.60 -19.73
C TYR A 311 -12.62 5.14 -18.52
N THR A 312 -12.25 3.87 -18.42
CA THR A 312 -11.44 3.37 -17.31
C THR A 312 -10.37 2.38 -17.75
N GLU A 313 -9.16 2.61 -17.24
CA GLU A 313 -8.00 1.69 -17.31
C GLU A 313 -7.53 1.24 -15.92
N GLY A 314 -8.17 1.72 -14.87
CA GLY A 314 -7.82 1.43 -13.49
C GLY A 314 -8.98 0.82 -12.71
N PRO A 315 -8.75 0.54 -11.42
CA PRO A 315 -9.74 -0.06 -10.54
C PRO A 315 -10.82 0.94 -10.14
N VAL A 316 -12.08 0.55 -10.34
CA VAL A 316 -13.26 1.39 -10.09
C VAL A 316 -14.27 0.60 -9.25
N ILE A 317 -14.73 1.22 -8.16
CA ILE A 317 -15.71 0.64 -7.23
C ILE A 317 -16.82 1.67 -7.00
N ILE A 318 -18.06 1.28 -7.29
CA ILE A 318 -19.26 2.14 -7.22
C ILE A 318 -20.32 1.44 -6.37
N GLY A 319 -20.70 2.07 -5.26
CA GLY A 319 -21.62 1.50 -4.26
C GLY A 319 -23.10 1.58 -4.65
N GLY A 320 -23.44 2.54 -5.52
CA GLY A 320 -24.76 2.68 -6.12
C GLY A 320 -24.78 2.29 -7.60
N ASN A 321 -25.48 3.09 -8.40
CA ASN A 321 -25.63 2.91 -9.84
C ASN A 321 -24.54 3.66 -10.61
N LEU A 322 -24.17 3.13 -11.78
CA LEU A 322 -23.37 3.85 -12.77
C LEU A 322 -24.27 4.21 -13.94
N LYS A 323 -24.34 5.50 -14.28
CA LYS A 323 -25.07 6.00 -15.44
C LYS A 323 -24.17 6.83 -16.35
N ALA A 324 -24.00 6.38 -17.60
CA ALA A 324 -23.28 7.10 -18.65
C ALA A 324 -23.78 6.67 -20.03
N SER A 325 -23.71 7.53 -21.05
CA SER A 325 -24.09 7.12 -22.42
C SER A 325 -23.16 6.04 -22.98
N VAL A 326 -21.85 6.18 -22.71
CA VAL A 326 -20.82 5.21 -23.11
C VAL A 326 -19.95 4.89 -21.91
N VAL A 327 -19.70 3.60 -21.69
CA VAL A 327 -18.70 3.08 -20.75
C VAL A 327 -17.68 2.27 -21.54
N ASP A 328 -16.42 2.63 -21.43
CA ASP A 328 -15.30 1.91 -22.05
C ASP A 328 -14.33 1.51 -20.94
N ALA A 329 -14.26 0.20 -20.70
CA ALA A 329 -13.41 -0.42 -19.69
C ALA A 329 -12.35 -1.25 -20.40
N SER A 330 -11.11 -0.78 -20.35
CA SER A 330 -10.01 -1.31 -21.13
C SER A 330 -8.83 -1.64 -20.23
N TYR A 331 -8.00 -2.58 -20.66
CA TYR A 331 -6.64 -2.80 -20.17
C TYR A 331 -6.54 -3.45 -18.76
N ASN A 332 -5.67 -4.47 -18.67
CA ASN A 332 -5.21 -5.14 -17.45
C ASN A 332 -6.28 -5.89 -16.62
N ASP A 333 -5.83 -6.66 -15.63
CA ASP A 333 -6.67 -7.45 -14.71
C ASP A 333 -7.46 -6.61 -13.66
N TYR A 334 -7.65 -5.32 -13.90
CA TYR A 334 -8.48 -4.46 -13.04
C TYR A 334 -9.97 -4.72 -13.22
N SER A 335 -10.77 -4.15 -12.31
CA SER A 335 -12.22 -4.28 -12.34
C SER A 335 -12.95 -2.94 -12.25
N LEU A 336 -14.07 -2.86 -12.96
CA LEU A 336 -15.17 -1.94 -12.73
C LEU A 336 -16.28 -2.70 -12.01
N ASP A 337 -16.47 -2.43 -10.71
CA ASP A 337 -17.47 -3.06 -9.86
C ASP A 337 -18.59 -2.07 -9.49
N VAL A 338 -19.80 -2.33 -9.99
CA VAL A 338 -21.00 -1.53 -9.76
C VAL A 338 -22.00 -2.33 -8.94
N ARG A 339 -22.18 -2.00 -7.66
CA ARG A 339 -23.10 -2.77 -6.81
C ARG A 339 -24.56 -2.66 -7.25
N GLY A 340 -24.97 -1.51 -7.78
CA GLY A 340 -26.31 -1.25 -8.30
C GLY A 340 -26.46 -1.63 -9.77
N VAL A 341 -27.09 -0.75 -10.53
CA VAL A 341 -27.33 -0.91 -11.97
C VAL A 341 -26.24 -0.16 -12.76
N LEU A 342 -25.64 -0.83 -13.74
CA LEU A 342 -24.85 -0.18 -14.78
C LEU A 342 -25.75 0.11 -15.98
N THR A 343 -26.07 1.38 -16.18
CA THR A 343 -26.90 1.88 -17.28
C THR A 343 -26.03 2.58 -18.33
N ALA A 344 -26.04 2.07 -19.56
CA ALA A 344 -25.37 2.70 -20.70
C ALA A 344 -25.99 2.37 -22.06
N ASP A 345 -25.85 3.28 -23.03
CA ASP A 345 -26.20 2.96 -24.41
C ASP A 345 -25.17 1.97 -24.99
N ARG A 346 -23.89 2.17 -24.65
CA ARG A 346 -22.81 1.28 -25.09
C ARG A 346 -21.82 0.96 -23.96
N LEU A 347 -21.53 -0.33 -23.78
CA LEU A 347 -20.46 -0.84 -22.92
C LEU A 347 -19.41 -1.54 -23.80
N VAL A 348 -18.17 -1.07 -23.77
CA VAL A 348 -17.01 -1.73 -24.39
C VAL A 348 -16.13 -2.29 -23.29
N VAL A 349 -15.76 -3.57 -23.41
CA VAL A 349 -14.87 -4.26 -22.48
C VAL A 349 -13.72 -4.87 -23.26
N GLU A 350 -12.49 -4.46 -22.95
CA GLU A 350 -11.27 -4.98 -23.58
C GLU A 350 -10.27 -5.42 -22.50
N LYS A 351 -10.14 -6.74 -22.29
CA LYS A 351 -9.25 -7.32 -21.27
C LYS A 351 -9.41 -6.66 -19.89
N HIS A 352 -10.65 -6.40 -19.45
CA HIS A 352 -10.97 -5.75 -18.19
C HIS A 352 -12.17 -6.47 -17.54
N GLN A 353 -12.25 -6.54 -16.21
CA GLN A 353 -13.39 -7.17 -15.54
C GLN A 353 -14.50 -6.15 -15.28
N VAL A 354 -15.74 -6.43 -15.71
CA VAL A 354 -16.89 -5.55 -15.41
C VAL A 354 -17.96 -6.35 -14.68
N LEU A 355 -18.24 -5.94 -13.44
CA LEU A 355 -19.24 -6.53 -12.56
C LEU A 355 -20.32 -5.49 -12.30
N ALA A 356 -21.58 -5.91 -12.38
CA ALA A 356 -22.71 -5.09 -11.97
C ALA A 356 -23.76 -5.94 -11.26
N GLY A 357 -24.42 -5.39 -10.24
CA GLY A 357 -25.59 -6.03 -9.62
C GLY A 357 -26.71 -6.27 -10.64
N ARG A 358 -26.84 -5.33 -11.60
CA ARG A 358 -27.65 -5.50 -12.82
C ARG A 358 -27.04 -4.70 -13.97
N PHE A 359 -27.11 -5.26 -15.18
CA PHE A 359 -26.81 -4.52 -16.41
C PHE A 359 -28.10 -4.02 -17.05
N ASP A 360 -28.12 -2.74 -17.41
CA ASP A 360 -29.13 -2.09 -18.24
C ASP A 360 -28.42 -1.40 -19.41
N VAL A 361 -27.87 -2.23 -20.30
CA VAL A 361 -26.99 -1.80 -21.40
C VAL A 361 -27.62 -2.17 -22.73
N GLN A 362 -27.72 -1.23 -23.67
CA GLN A 362 -28.31 -1.48 -24.99
C GLN A 362 -27.35 -2.27 -25.90
N GLU A 363 -26.07 -1.90 -25.94
CA GLU A 363 -25.03 -2.57 -26.72
C GLU A 363 -23.82 -2.92 -25.84
N ARG A 364 -23.46 -4.21 -25.76
CA ARG A 364 -22.26 -4.69 -25.04
C ARG A 364 -21.29 -5.34 -26.02
N ILE A 365 -20.05 -4.84 -26.05
CA ILE A 365 -18.97 -5.29 -26.93
C ILE A 365 -17.84 -5.83 -26.08
N GLU A 366 -17.47 -7.08 -26.28
CA GLU A 366 -16.30 -7.73 -25.67
C GLU A 366 -15.20 -7.84 -26.75
N LYS A 367 -13.99 -7.34 -26.46
CA LYS A 367 -12.85 -7.29 -27.38
C LYS A 367 -11.66 -8.13 -26.93
#